data_AF-A0AA39V695-F1
#
_entry.id   AF-A0AA39V695-F1
#
_cell.length_a   1.000
_cell.length_b   1.000
_cell.length_c   1.000
_cell.angle_alpha   90.00
_cell.angle_beta   90.00
_cell.angle_gamma   90.00
#
_symmetry.space_group_name_H-M   'P 1'
#
loop_
_entity.id
_entity.type
_entity.pdbx_description
1 polymer ?
#
loop_
_entity_poly.entity_id
_entity_poly.type
_entity_poly.pdbx_seq_one_letter_code
_entity_poly.pdbx_strand_id
1 'polypeptide(L)'
;MGGEGNKALEYFYEMQIIGVKPDAITSVGVLVACSHSRLVDEGISHFNLMSKTYDIQPSIEHYGCLVDVLGRAGRIAEAEELIRNMPMAPDHFILGGYLVPAEYM
;
A
#
# COMPACT_ATOMS: atom_id res chain seq x y z
N MET A 1 4.83 19.92 -4.06
CA MET A 1 3.62 19.45 -4.77
C MET A 1 3.01 18.39 -3.88
N GLY A 2 1.86 18.63 -3.26
CA GLY A 2 1.35 17.80 -2.16
C GLY A 2 -0.18 17.73 -2.10
N GLY A 3 -0.84 17.62 -3.26
CA GLY A 3 -2.30 17.56 -3.36
C GLY A 3 -2.83 16.46 -4.28
N GLU A 4 -1.96 15.66 -4.87
CA GLU A 4 -2.37 14.68 -5.90
C GLU A 4 -2.93 13.40 -5.28
N GLY A 5 -2.47 12.96 -4.09
CA GLY A 5 -3.02 11.75 -3.49
C GLY A 5 -4.40 11.92 -2.88
N ASN A 6 -4.74 13.10 -2.34
CA ASN A 6 -6.12 13.40 -1.93
C ASN A 6 -7.08 13.35 -3.14
N LYS A 7 -6.66 13.89 -4.29
CA LYS A 7 -7.44 13.81 -5.54
C LYS A 7 -7.57 12.38 -6.06
N ALA A 8 -6.50 11.58 -5.96
CA ALA A 8 -6.54 10.17 -6.35
C ALA A 8 -7.56 9.39 -5.48
N LEU A 9 -7.61 9.68 -4.18
CA LEU A 9 -8.62 9.11 -3.28
C LEU A 9 -10.04 9.62 -3.59
N GLU A 10 -10.21 10.91 -3.89
CA GLU A 10 -11.51 11.46 -4.32
C GLU A 10 -12.02 10.71 -5.56
N TYR A 11 -11.20 10.56 -6.60
CA TYR A 11 -11.58 9.79 -7.79
C TYR A 11 -11.86 8.32 -7.47
N PHE A 12 -11.09 7.72 -6.57
CA PHE A 12 -11.33 6.35 -6.11
C PHE A 12 -12.67 6.20 -5.37
N TYR A 13 -13.07 7.19 -4.58
CA TYR A 13 -14.38 7.19 -3.91
C TYR A 13 -15.52 7.44 -4.90
N GLU A 14 -15.36 8.38 -5.83
CA GLU A 14 -16.35 8.64 -6.88
C GLU A 14 -16.60 7.39 -7.73
N MET A 15 -15.53 6.68 -8.13
CA MET A 15 -15.59 5.41 -8.84
C MET A 15 -16.48 4.39 -8.12
N GLN A 16 -16.33 4.27 -6.80
CA GLN A 16 -17.16 3.36 -6.00
C GLN A 16 -18.62 3.81 -5.91
N ILE A 17 -18.87 5.12 -5.76
CA ILE A 17 -20.23 5.68 -5.69
C ILE A 17 -21.01 5.39 -6.96
N ILE A 18 -20.36 5.44 -8.13
CA ILE A 18 -20.99 5.10 -9.42
C ILE A 18 -21.03 3.58 -9.69
N GLY A 19 -20.65 2.75 -8.72
CA GLY A 19 -20.72 1.29 -8.81
C GLY A 19 -19.59 0.63 -9.60
N VAL A 20 -18.53 1.36 -9.94
CA VAL A 20 -17.35 0.81 -10.61
C VAL A 20 -16.39 0.27 -9.55
N LYS A 21 -15.97 -0.98 -9.69
CA LYS A 21 -15.06 -1.64 -8.75
C LYS A 21 -13.61 -1.39 -9.14
N PRO A 22 -12.71 -1.08 -8.19
CA PRO A 22 -11.28 -1.02 -8.49
C PRO A 22 -10.78 -2.38 -8.98
N ASP A 23 -9.75 -2.33 -9.81
CA ASP A 23 -8.93 -3.49 -10.16
C ASP A 23 -7.56 -3.42 -9.46
N ALA A 24 -6.72 -4.42 -9.71
CA ALA A 24 -5.37 -4.48 -9.15
C ALA A 24 -4.54 -3.22 -9.51
N ILE A 25 -4.64 -2.73 -10.75
CA ILE A 25 -3.86 -1.56 -11.20
C ILE A 25 -4.33 -0.30 -10.47
N THR A 26 -5.65 -0.11 -10.37
CA THR A 26 -6.26 1.00 -9.63
C THR A 26 -5.83 1.00 -8.17
N SER A 27 -5.77 -0.18 -7.55
CA SER A 27 -5.39 -0.35 -6.15
C SER A 27 -3.93 0.04 -5.90
N VAL A 28 -3.00 -0.32 -6.79
CA VAL A 28 -1.60 0.16 -6.74
C VAL A 28 -1.55 1.69 -6.82
N GLY A 29 -2.29 2.30 -7.74
CA GLY A 29 -2.32 3.75 -7.90
C GLY A 29 -2.78 4.48 -6.63
N VAL A 30 -3.80 3.95 -5.95
CA VAL A 30 -4.28 4.48 -4.66
C VAL A 30 -3.22 4.35 -3.57
N LEU A 31 -2.55 3.19 -3.45
CA LEU A 31 -1.52 3.00 -2.42
C LEU A 31 -0.30 3.91 -2.63
N VAL A 32 0.12 4.11 -3.88
CA VAL A 32 1.19 5.05 -4.24
C VAL A 32 0.80 6.48 -3.85
N ALA A 33 -0.44 6.89 -4.16
CA ALA A 33 -0.99 8.19 -3.76
C ALA A 33 -0.97 8.38 -2.23
N CYS A 34 -1.35 7.34 -1.48
CA CYS A 34 -1.31 7.34 -0.01
C CYS A 34 0.12 7.49 0.52
N SER A 35 1.10 6.81 -0.10
CA SER A 35 2.51 6.90 0.29
C SER A 35 3.04 8.32 0.15
N HIS A 36 2.81 8.96 -1.00
CA HIS A 36 3.30 10.32 -1.25
C HIS A 36 2.56 11.40 -0.44
N SER A 37 1.33 11.12 0.00
CA SER A 37 0.49 12.08 0.70
C SER A 37 0.43 11.87 2.22
N ARG A 38 1.19 10.90 2.76
CA ARG A 38 1.18 10.51 4.18
C ARG A 38 -0.19 10.10 4.70
N LEU A 39 -1.01 9.49 3.85
CA LEU A 39 -2.36 9.01 4.16
C LEU A 39 -2.27 7.54 4.60
N VAL A 40 -1.67 7.33 5.77
CA VAL A 40 -1.25 6.02 6.25
C VAL A 40 -2.45 5.13 6.55
N ASP A 41 -3.43 5.67 7.27
CA ASP A 41 -4.61 4.92 7.70
C ASP A 41 -5.52 4.60 6.51
N GLU A 42 -5.61 5.50 5.53
CA GLU A 42 -6.32 5.29 4.28
C GLU A 42 -5.64 4.19 3.44
N GLY A 43 -4.31 4.20 3.34
CA GLY A 43 -3.55 3.17 2.65
C GLY A 43 -3.76 1.78 3.27
N ILE A 44 -3.68 1.67 4.59
CA ILE A 44 -3.93 0.41 5.32
C ILE A 44 -5.38 -0.05 5.14
N SER A 45 -6.34 0.86 5.27
CA SER A 45 -7.76 0.55 5.08
C SER A 45 -8.04 0.04 3.68
N HIS A 46 -7.53 0.73 2.65
CA HIS A 46 -7.67 0.34 1.26
C HIS A 46 -7.08 -1.04 0.99
N PHE A 47 -5.85 -1.31 1.46
CA PHE A 47 -5.20 -2.61 1.30
C PHE A 47 -6.03 -3.75 1.92
N ASN A 48 -6.63 -3.53 3.09
CA ASN A 48 -7.49 -4.52 3.73
C ASN A 48 -8.81 -4.76 2.98
N LEU A 49 -9.37 -3.72 2.37
CA LEU A 49 -10.60 -3.81 1.57
C LEU A 49 -10.40 -4.55 0.26
N MET A 50 -9.19 -4.53 -0.31
CA MET A 50 -8.85 -5.23 -1.56
C MET A 50 -9.32 -6.69 -1.54
N SER A 51 -8.87 -7.48 -0.55
CA SER A 51 -9.24 -8.89 -0.48
C SER A 51 -10.62 -9.12 0.11
N LYS A 52 -11.04 -8.29 1.08
CA LYS A 52 -12.31 -8.50 1.80
C LYS A 52 -13.54 -8.09 1.00
N THR A 53 -13.42 -7.08 0.15
CA THR A 53 -14.57 -6.44 -0.52
C THR A 53 -14.47 -6.53 -2.03
N TYR A 54 -13.27 -6.41 -2.60
CA TYR A 54 -13.09 -6.41 -4.05
C TYR A 54 -12.61 -7.76 -4.62
N ASP A 55 -12.36 -8.75 -3.76
CA ASP A 55 -11.80 -10.07 -4.11
C ASP A 55 -10.47 -9.96 -4.88
N ILE A 56 -9.70 -8.91 -4.59
CA ILE A 56 -8.39 -8.67 -5.18
C ILE A 56 -7.33 -9.25 -4.27
N GLN A 57 -6.58 -10.22 -4.78
CA GLN A 57 -5.43 -10.77 -4.09
C GLN A 57 -4.25 -9.79 -4.21
N PRO A 58 -3.65 -9.33 -3.09
CA PRO A 58 -2.54 -8.40 -3.14
C PRO A 58 -1.32 -9.07 -3.78
N SER A 59 -0.83 -8.47 -4.86
CA SER A 59 0.46 -8.82 -5.47
C SER A 59 1.62 -8.18 -4.71
N ILE A 60 2.84 -8.55 -5.12
CA ILE A 60 4.07 -8.00 -4.55
C ILE A 60 4.17 -6.48 -4.68
N GLU A 61 3.62 -5.88 -5.74
CA GLU A 61 3.60 -4.42 -5.90
C GLU A 61 2.74 -3.75 -4.82
N HIS A 62 1.61 -4.36 -4.45
CA HIS A 62 0.73 -3.83 -3.41
C HIS A 62 1.39 -3.88 -2.03
N TYR A 63 2.08 -4.98 -1.71
CA TYR A 63 2.88 -5.08 -0.49
C TYR A 63 4.01 -4.07 -0.48
N GLY A 64 4.73 -3.89 -1.59
CA GLY A 64 5.77 -2.87 -1.72
C GLY A 64 5.24 -1.47 -1.44
N CYS A 65 4.08 -1.12 -1.99
CA CYS A 65 3.45 0.18 -1.74
C CYS A 65 3.05 0.35 -0.28
N LEU A 66 2.44 -0.66 0.35
CA LEU A 66 2.04 -0.55 1.76
C LEU A 66 3.24 -0.50 2.71
N VAL A 67 4.31 -1.23 2.40
CA VAL A 67 5.60 -1.11 3.11
C VAL A 67 6.17 0.30 2.98
N ASP A 68 6.11 0.93 1.79
CA ASP A 68 6.54 2.33 1.61
C ASP A 68 5.70 3.30 2.44
N VAL A 69 4.37 3.13 2.45
CA VAL A 69 3.44 3.91 3.27
C VAL A 69 3.84 3.83 4.76
N LEU A 70 4.06 2.63 5.28
CA LEU A 70 4.43 2.40 6.68
C LEU A 70 5.84 2.92 7.00
N GLY A 71 6.80 2.65 6.13
CA GLY A 71 8.20 3.07 6.26
C GLY A 71 8.35 4.58 6.33
N ARG A 72 7.69 5.32 5.43
CA ARG A 72 7.69 6.79 5.42
C ARG A 72 6.99 7.41 6.64
N ALA A 73 6.07 6.66 7.25
CA ALA A 73 5.39 7.05 8.48
C ALA A 73 6.21 6.72 9.75
N GLY A 74 7.34 6.03 9.63
CA GLY A 74 8.12 5.55 10.78
C GLY A 74 7.52 4.34 11.48
N ARG A 75 6.51 3.68 10.90
CA ARG A 75 5.86 2.48 11.43
C ARG A 75 6.65 1.22 11.03
N ILE A 76 7.95 1.21 11.38
CA ILE A 76 8.90 0.20 10.89
C ILE A 76 8.54 -1.21 11.33
N ALA A 77 8.13 -1.40 12.60
CA ALA A 77 7.74 -2.70 13.11
C ALA A 77 6.57 -3.32 12.32
N GLU A 78 5.61 -2.50 11.91
CA GLU A 78 4.46 -2.95 11.12
C GLU A 78 4.84 -3.24 9.67
N ALA A 79 5.77 -2.46 9.10
CA ALA A 79 6.32 -2.74 7.78
C ALA A 79 7.06 -4.10 7.76
N GLU A 80 7.84 -4.39 8.79
CA GLU A 80 8.52 -5.68 8.95
C GLU A 80 7.54 -6.84 9.14
N GLU A 81 6.53 -6.67 10.00
CA GLU A 81 5.49 -7.68 10.21
C GLU A 81 4.74 -7.98 8.91
N LEU A 82 4.40 -6.95 8.14
CA LEU A 82 3.76 -7.10 6.84
C LEU A 82 4.61 -7.93 5.88
N ILE A 83 5.93 -7.68 5.82
CA ILE A 83 6.86 -8.46 4.98
C ILE A 83 6.92 -9.92 5.44
N ARG A 84 7.00 -10.17 6.75
CA ARG A 84 7.07 -11.53 7.31
C ARG A 84 5.81 -12.34 7.03
N ASN A 85 4.65 -11.69 6.98
CA ASN A 85 3.36 -12.32 6.76
C ASN A 85 2.96 -12.43 5.28
N MET A 86 3.82 -12.02 4.34
CA MET A 86 3.53 -12.16 2.91
C MET A 86 3.40 -13.63 2.50
N PRO A 87 2.35 -14.02 1.76
CA PRO A 87 2.22 -15.37 1.22
C PRO A 87 3.16 -15.68 0.04
N MET A 88 4.07 -14.78 -0.32
CA MET A 88 5.03 -14.92 -1.43
C MET A 88 6.44 -14.52 -0.97
N ALA A 89 7.45 -15.00 -1.68
CA ALA A 89 8.82 -14.59 -1.42
C ALA A 89 8.97 -13.07 -1.67
N PRO A 90 9.54 -12.31 -0.71
CA PRO A 90 9.87 -10.91 -0.93
C PRO A 90 10.87 -10.79 -2.09
N ASP A 91 10.55 -9.96 -3.06
CA ASP A 91 11.48 -9.56 -4.10
C ASP A 91 12.46 -8.59 -3.46
N HIS A 92 13.71 -9.05 -3.36
CA HIS A 92 14.80 -8.29 -2.76
C HIS A 92 15.01 -6.93 -3.43
N PHE A 93 14.68 -6.77 -4.72
CA PHE A 93 14.80 -5.47 -5.39
C PHE A 93 13.72 -4.49 -4.97
N ILE A 94 12.49 -4.95 -4.74
CA ILE A 94 11.35 -4.10 -4.38
C ILE A 94 11.33 -3.80 -2.87
N LEU A 95 11.65 -4.78 -2.04
CA LEU A 95 11.55 -4.68 -0.59
C LEU A 95 12.90 -4.52 0.13
N GLY A 96 14.02 -4.75 -0.57
CA GLY A 96 15.36 -4.65 0.01
C GLY A 96 15.73 -3.25 0.52
N GLY A 97 15.10 -2.19 -0.01
CA GLY A 97 15.24 -0.83 0.54
C GLY A 97 14.61 -0.64 1.92
N TYR A 98 13.67 -1.52 2.30
CA TYR A 98 12.96 -1.50 3.59
C TYR A 98 13.49 -2.57 4.56
N LEU A 99 14.18 -3.58 4.04
CA LEU A 99 14.85 -4.63 4.81
C LEU A 99 16.32 -4.24 5.05
N VAL A 100 16.57 -3.26 5.91
CA VAL A 100 17.85 -3.21 6.62
C VAL A 100 17.69 -4.05 7.89
N PRO A 101 18.40 -5.18 8.03
CA PRO A 101 18.36 -5.96 9.25
C PRO A 101 18.78 -5.07 10.43
N ALA A 102 17.95 -4.99 11.47
CA ALA A 102 18.24 -4.28 12.72
C ALA A 102 19.51 -4.80 13.46
N GLU A 103 20.10 -5.89 12.96
CA GLU A 103 21.36 -6.47 13.41
C GLU A 103 22.62 -5.83 12.77
N TYR A 104 22.45 -4.79 11.94
CA TYR A 104 23.54 -4.02 11.33
C TYR A 104 23.60 -2.54 11.78
N MET A 105 22.99 -2.21 12.93
CA MET A 105 23.13 -0.93 13.66
C MET A 105 23.76 -1.15 15.02
#